data_AF-A0A0F8WA33-F1
#
_entry.id   AF-A0A0F8WA33-F1
#
_cell.length_a   1.000
_cell.length_b   1.000
_cell.length_c   1.000
_cell.angle_alpha   90.00
_cell.angle_beta   90.00
_cell.angle_gamma   90.00
#
_symmetry.space_group_name_H-M   'P 1'
#
loop_
_entity.id
_entity.type
_entity.pdbx_description
1 polymer ?
#
loop_
_entity_poly.entity_id
_entity_poly.type
_entity_poly.pdbx_seq_one_letter_code
_entity_poly.pdbx_strand_id
1 'polypeptide(L)'
;MNNEIRITERGWGGHFICASRCQFRRNTLLEWEDSRIVVSTVGLMQDWRDDKIETVGCERYYETMAFKAKWEEPYWEADVSKTVCFDSPWSLNEKERESDWKANKMHEIVITEVSEQMKTNKVRTYDDID
;
A
#
# COMPACT_ATOMS: atom_id res chain seq x y z
N MET A 1 -28.11 3.96 -0.89
CA MET A 1 -26.77 3.38 -0.80
C MET A 1 -25.78 4.52 -0.91
N ASN A 2 -24.81 4.60 0.00
CA ASN A 2 -23.77 5.62 -0.10
C ASN A 2 -22.93 5.30 -1.33
N ASN A 3 -22.91 6.21 -2.30
CA ASN A 3 -22.18 6.06 -3.55
C ASN A 3 -20.72 6.54 -3.41
N GLU A 4 -20.21 6.56 -2.17
CA GLU A 4 -18.88 7.04 -1.82
C GLU A 4 -18.05 5.90 -1.23
N ILE A 5 -16.81 5.81 -1.67
CA ILE A 5 -15.85 4.86 -1.11
C ILE A 5 -15.47 5.32 0.29
N ARG A 6 -15.50 4.40 1.25
CA ARG A 6 -15.02 4.70 2.60
C ARG A 6 -13.51 4.46 2.65
N ILE A 7 -12.78 5.48 3.10
CA ILE A 7 -11.32 5.49 3.21
C ILE A 7 -10.97 5.59 4.68
N THR A 8 -10.18 4.63 5.19
CA THR A 8 -9.73 4.60 6.59
C THR A 8 -8.22 4.43 6.66
N GLU A 9 -7.51 5.47 7.11
CA GLU A 9 -6.07 5.42 7.41
C GLU A 9 -5.81 4.62 8.69
N ARG A 10 -4.70 3.86 8.70
CA ARG A 10 -4.30 2.96 9.78
C ARG A 10 -2.82 3.12 10.10
N GLY A 11 -2.48 3.01 11.39
CA GLY A 11 -1.16 3.35 11.91
C GLY A 11 -0.08 2.27 11.81
N TRP A 12 -0.35 1.11 11.20
CA TRP A 12 0.59 -0.01 11.05
C TRP A 12 0.88 -0.32 9.58
N GLY A 13 2.01 -0.96 9.27
CA GLY A 13 2.32 -1.40 7.91
C GLY A 13 1.40 -2.55 7.47
N GLY A 14 0.85 -2.48 6.26
CA GLY A 14 -0.04 -3.51 5.72
C GLY A 14 0.68 -4.60 4.92
N HIS A 15 1.97 -4.44 4.63
CA HIS A 15 2.79 -5.43 3.94
C HIS A 15 4.25 -5.32 4.37
N PHE A 16 5.10 -6.19 3.80
CA PHE A 16 6.54 -6.25 3.99
C PHE A 16 6.97 -6.72 5.40
N ILE A 17 7.65 -7.88 5.46
CA ILE A 17 8.02 -8.52 6.74
C ILE A 17 8.95 -7.66 7.62
N CYS A 18 9.72 -6.76 7.00
CA CYS A 18 10.61 -5.83 7.68
C CYS A 18 9.97 -4.44 7.92
N ALA A 19 8.64 -4.29 7.80
CA ALA A 19 7.95 -3.02 8.01
C ALA A 19 8.19 -2.41 9.40
N SER A 20 8.51 -3.21 10.42
CA SER A 20 8.89 -2.71 11.75
C SER A 20 10.16 -1.85 11.75
N ARG A 21 11.03 -2.01 10.75
CA ARG A 21 12.25 -1.21 10.52
C ARG A 21 12.00 0.02 9.65
N CYS A 22 10.81 0.16 9.07
CA CYS A 22 10.47 1.29 8.20
C CYS A 22 10.01 2.50 9.02
N GLN A 23 10.73 3.62 8.88
CA GLN A 23 10.34 4.87 9.52
C GLN A 23 9.10 5.48 8.86
N PHE A 24 8.90 5.23 7.56
CA PHE A 24 7.71 5.65 6.83
C PHE A 24 6.77 4.46 6.62
N ARG A 25 5.52 4.60 7.08
CA ARG A 25 4.45 3.62 6.91
C ARG A 25 3.12 4.32 6.67
N ARG A 26 2.40 3.86 5.65
CA ARG A 26 0.98 4.16 5.43
C ARG A 26 0.21 2.90 5.11
N ASN A 27 -1.03 2.87 5.53
CA ASN A 27 -1.90 1.73 5.35
C ASN A 27 -3.35 2.20 5.37
N THR A 28 -4.05 2.01 4.25
CA THR A 28 -5.37 2.56 4.04
C THR A 28 -6.30 1.45 3.61
N LEU A 29 -7.39 1.30 4.36
CA LEU A 29 -8.49 0.41 4.02
C LEU A 29 -9.50 1.18 3.17
N LEU A 30 -9.76 0.65 1.98
CA LEU A 30 -10.80 1.10 1.07
C LEU A 30 -11.98 0.13 1.16
N GLU A 31 -13.18 0.65 1.39
CA GLU A 31 -14.40 -0.15 1.44
C GLU A 31 -15.42 0.38 0.42
N TRP A 32 -15.90 -0.53 -0.43
CA TRP A 32 -16.97 -0.28 -1.42
C TRP A 32 -17.87 -1.52 -1.49
N GLU A 33 -19.14 -1.36 -1.12
CA GLU A 33 -20.09 -2.48 -1.02
C GLU A 33 -19.51 -3.64 -0.18
N ASP A 34 -19.41 -4.84 -0.76
CA ASP A 34 -18.82 -6.02 -0.12
C ASP A 34 -17.30 -6.15 -0.35
N SER A 35 -16.71 -5.26 -1.15
CA SER A 35 -15.29 -5.28 -1.50
C SER A 35 -14.44 -4.44 -0.55
N ARG A 36 -13.29 -4.99 -0.17
CA ARG A 36 -12.31 -4.34 0.70
C ARG A 36 -10.90 -4.52 0.16
N ILE A 37 -10.17 -3.41 0.03
CA ILE A 37 -8.80 -3.41 -0.47
C ILE A 37 -7.92 -2.61 0.51
N VAL A 38 -6.73 -3.15 0.76
CA VAL A 38 -5.69 -2.50 1.55
C VAL A 38 -4.66 -1.91 0.60
N VAL A 39 -4.41 -0.61 0.68
CA VAL A 39 -3.27 0.06 0.05
C VAL A 39 -2.24 0.33 1.14
N SER A 40 -1.00 -0.11 0.96
CA SER A 40 0.05 0.09 1.96
C SER A 40 1.32 0.61 1.34
N THR A 41 1.93 1.61 1.96
CA THR A 41 3.26 2.12 1.60
C THR A 41 4.23 1.90 2.75
N VAL A 42 5.42 1.41 2.43
CA VAL A 42 6.55 1.31 3.35
C VAL A 42 7.74 2.05 2.77
N GLY A 43 8.60 2.58 3.62
CA GLY A 43 9.86 3.18 3.18
C GLY A 43 10.73 3.65 4.32
N LEU A 44 11.90 4.21 3.97
CA LEU A 44 12.95 4.56 4.93
C LEU A 44 13.27 3.40 5.89
N MET A 45 13.54 2.22 5.32
CA MET A 45 13.90 1.06 6.12
C MET A 45 15.29 1.28 6.72
N GLN A 46 15.38 1.28 8.05
CA GLN A 46 16.67 1.34 8.75
C GLN A 46 17.41 0.01 8.60
N ASP A 47 18.72 0.07 8.36
CA ASP A 47 19.65 -1.04 8.54
C ASP A 47 19.50 -1.61 9.96
N TRP A 48 19.73 -2.92 10.12
CA TRP A 48 19.60 -3.58 11.42
C TRP A 48 20.89 -3.48 12.27
N ARG A 49 21.99 -3.03 11.67
CA ARG A 49 23.33 -2.88 12.28
C ARG A 49 23.70 -1.43 12.54
N ASP A 50 23.21 -0.48 11.72
CA ASP A 50 23.54 0.93 11.84
C ASP A 50 22.38 1.87 11.44
N ASP A 51 22.59 3.19 11.53
CA ASP A 51 21.58 4.21 11.24
C ASP A 51 21.39 4.49 9.74
N LYS A 52 21.92 3.65 8.84
CA LYS A 52 21.74 3.85 7.39
C LYS A 52 20.35 3.44 6.97
N ILE A 53 19.90 4.07 5.89
CA ILE A 53 18.68 3.67 5.18
C ILE A 53 19.02 2.66 4.08
N GLU A 54 18.42 1.48 4.18
CA GLU A 54 18.43 0.39 3.21
C GLU A 54 17.20 0.43 2.28
N THR A 55 17.29 -0.31 1.17
CA THR A 55 16.20 -0.46 0.21
C THR A 55 15.17 -1.49 0.70
N VAL A 56 13.88 -1.23 0.51
CA VAL A 56 12.80 -2.21 0.75
C VAL A 56 12.78 -3.33 -0.30
N GLY A 57 13.47 -3.15 -1.44
CA GLY A 57 13.71 -4.19 -2.45
C GLY A 57 14.08 -3.59 -3.81
N CYS A 58 14.93 -4.27 -4.59
CA CYS A 58 15.40 -3.84 -5.94
C CYS A 58 15.61 -2.32 -6.09
N GLU A 59 16.49 -1.72 -5.27
CA GLU A 59 16.83 -0.28 -5.30
C GLU A 59 15.69 0.69 -4.90
N ARG A 60 14.54 0.17 -4.46
CA ARG A 60 13.43 0.98 -3.95
C ARG A 60 13.65 1.35 -2.49
N TYR A 61 13.55 2.64 -2.16
CA TYR A 61 13.51 3.13 -0.78
C TYR A 61 12.08 3.29 -0.26
N TYR A 62 11.11 3.38 -1.16
CA TYR A 62 9.69 3.36 -0.86
C TYR A 62 8.96 2.45 -1.85
N GLU A 63 7.93 1.78 -1.36
CA GLU A 63 7.09 0.86 -2.12
C GLU A 63 5.64 1.00 -1.65
N THR A 64 4.71 1.17 -2.59
CA THR A 64 3.27 1.07 -2.39
C THR A 64 2.78 -0.21 -3.03
N MET A 65 1.98 -0.98 -2.31
CA MET A 65 1.29 -2.16 -2.82
C MET A 65 -0.18 -2.14 -2.44
N ALA A 66 -1.01 -2.89 -3.18
CA ALA A 66 -2.42 -3.04 -2.91
C ALA A 66 -2.81 -4.52 -2.84
N PHE A 67 -3.72 -4.88 -1.94
CA PHE A 67 -4.12 -6.27 -1.70
C PHE A 67 -5.61 -6.35 -1.40
N LYS A 68 -6.27 -7.46 -1.77
CA LYS A 68 -7.59 -7.76 -1.20
C LYS A 68 -7.46 -7.86 0.32
N ALA A 69 -8.47 -7.40 1.05
CA ALA A 69 -8.47 -7.54 2.50
C ALA A 69 -8.98 -8.93 2.92
N LYS A 70 -8.40 -9.48 3.98
CA LYS A 70 -8.91 -10.65 4.70
C LYS A 70 -9.29 -10.27 6.12
N TRP A 71 -10.36 -10.87 6.64
CA TRP A 71 -10.77 -10.64 8.02
C TRP A 71 -9.87 -11.44 8.95
N GLU A 72 -9.09 -10.74 9.77
CA GLU A 72 -8.30 -11.29 10.86
C GLU A 72 -8.70 -10.54 12.13
N GLU A 73 -9.65 -11.10 12.88
CA GLU A 73 -10.32 -10.41 13.99
C GLU A 73 -9.30 -9.69 14.91
N PRO A 74 -9.49 -8.39 15.20
CA PRO A 74 -10.65 -7.55 14.87
C PRO A 74 -10.48 -6.65 13.62
N TYR A 75 -9.51 -6.94 12.75
CA TYR A 75 -9.12 -6.06 11.65
C TYR A 75 -9.23 -6.71 10.26
N TRP A 76 -9.41 -5.86 9.25
CA TRP A 76 -9.29 -6.23 7.84
C TRP A 76 -7.83 -6.08 7.41
N GLU A 77 -7.04 -7.15 7.46
CA GLU A 77 -5.62 -7.14 7.10
C GLU A 77 -5.40 -7.38 5.60
N ALA A 78 -4.22 -7.03 5.10
CA ALA A 78 -3.87 -7.33 3.71
C ALA A 78 -3.74 -8.84 3.53
N ASP A 79 -4.47 -9.40 2.56
CA ASP A 79 -4.19 -10.74 2.05
C ASP A 79 -3.03 -10.63 1.06
N VAL A 80 -1.80 -10.74 1.58
CA VAL A 80 -0.56 -10.60 0.77
C VAL A 80 -0.42 -11.63 -0.35
N SER A 81 -1.29 -12.66 -0.38
CA SER A 81 -1.39 -13.60 -1.49
C SER A 81 -2.26 -13.10 -2.65
N LYS A 82 -3.10 -12.09 -2.44
CA LYS A 82 -4.07 -11.55 -3.40
C LYS A 82 -3.76 -10.10 -3.75
N THR A 83 -2.64 -9.92 -4.43
CA THR A 83 -2.17 -8.60 -4.86
C THR A 83 -3.10 -8.01 -5.92
N VAL A 84 -3.49 -6.75 -5.73
CA VAL A 84 -4.31 -5.95 -6.65
C VAL A 84 -3.38 -5.16 -7.57
N CYS A 85 -3.65 -5.21 -8.87
CA CYS A 85 -2.86 -4.53 -9.89
C CYS A 85 -3.36 -3.09 -10.11
N PHE A 86 -2.41 -2.19 -10.34
CA PHE A 86 -2.65 -0.79 -10.67
C PHE A 86 -1.48 -0.25 -11.48
N ASP A 87 -1.70 0.81 -12.25
CA ASP A 87 -0.74 1.35 -13.22
C ASP A 87 0.00 2.60 -12.69
N SER A 88 -0.48 3.18 -11.59
CA SER A 88 0.14 4.32 -10.93
C SER A 88 1.56 4.04 -10.43
N PRO A 89 2.41 5.09 -10.32
CA PRO A 89 3.72 4.95 -9.70
C PRO A 89 3.61 4.32 -8.31
N TRP A 90 4.43 3.31 -8.06
CA TRP A 90 4.35 2.50 -6.84
C TRP A 90 5.69 2.39 -6.11
N SER A 91 6.76 2.98 -6.64
CA SER A 91 8.08 2.93 -6.03
C SER A 91 8.85 4.23 -6.17
N LEU A 92 9.70 4.53 -5.19
CA LEU A 92 10.70 5.58 -5.26
C LEU A 92 12.08 4.99 -5.00
N ASN A 93 13.08 5.36 -5.82
CA ASN A 93 14.49 4.99 -5.67
C ASN A 93 15.32 6.11 -5.03
N GLU A 94 14.68 7.03 -4.32
CA GLU A 94 15.29 8.16 -3.62
C GLU A 94 14.94 8.14 -2.13
N LYS A 95 15.84 8.67 -1.29
CA LYS A 95 15.72 8.72 0.18
C LYS A 95 16.04 10.10 0.78
N GLU A 96 15.98 11.12 -0.06
CA GLU A 96 16.20 12.51 0.35
C GLU A 96 15.04 13.03 1.22
N ARG A 97 15.24 14.16 1.91
CA ARG A 97 14.27 14.75 2.84
C ARG A 97 12.85 14.91 2.27
N GLU A 98 12.71 15.16 0.97
CA GLU A 98 11.41 15.35 0.31
C GLU A 98 10.74 14.04 -0.14
N SER A 99 11.45 12.92 -0.03
CA SER A 99 10.97 11.61 -0.51
C SER A 99 9.73 11.15 0.25
N ASP A 100 9.58 11.50 1.53
CA ASP A 100 8.36 11.21 2.31
C ASP A 100 7.13 11.92 1.72
N TRP A 101 7.29 13.17 1.27
CA TRP A 101 6.20 13.90 0.62
C TRP A 101 5.83 13.27 -0.72
N LYS A 102 6.83 12.83 -1.49
CA LYS A 102 6.60 12.11 -2.75
C LYS A 102 5.94 10.76 -2.51
N ALA A 103 6.33 10.03 -1.46
CA ALA A 103 5.74 8.75 -1.07
C ALA A 103 4.28 8.92 -0.61
N ASN A 104 3.97 10.01 0.10
CA ASN A 104 2.59 10.38 0.41
C ASN A 104 1.77 10.59 -0.86
N LYS A 105 2.26 11.37 -1.81
CA LYS A 105 1.58 11.61 -3.08
C LYS A 105 1.40 10.32 -3.88
N MET A 106 2.43 9.48 -3.91
CA MET A 106 2.39 8.14 -4.52
C MET A 106 1.26 7.30 -3.93
N HIS A 107 1.14 7.27 -2.60
CA HIS A 107 0.07 6.56 -1.90
C HIS A 107 -1.33 7.08 -2.27
N GLU A 108 -1.54 8.40 -2.27
CA GLU A 108 -2.84 9.01 -2.64
C GLU A 108 -3.26 8.72 -4.08
N ILE A 109 -2.29 8.73 -5.01
CA ILE A 109 -2.55 8.41 -6.42
C ILE A 109 -3.03 6.95 -6.54
N VAL A 110 -2.38 6.01 -5.85
CA VAL A 110 -2.79 4.60 -5.83
C VAL A 110 -4.16 4.43 -5.18
N ILE A 111 -4.45 5.11 -4.06
CA ILE A 111 -5.79 5.13 -3.47
C ILE A 111 -6.83 5.55 -4.50
N THR A 112 -6.58 6.63 -5.24
CA THR A 112 -7.51 7.18 -6.23
C THR A 112 -7.78 6.17 -7.33
N GLU A 113 -6.74 5.59 -7.94
CA GLU A 113 -6.88 4.61 -9.00
C GLU A 113 -7.62 3.35 -8.52
N VAL A 114 -7.20 2.77 -7.40
CA VAL A 114 -7.82 1.57 -6.84
C VAL A 114 -9.28 1.83 -6.47
N SER A 115 -9.60 3.01 -5.95
CA SER A 115 -10.97 3.41 -5.67
C SER A 115 -11.84 3.43 -6.92
N GLU A 116 -11.31 3.93 -8.04
CA GLU A 116 -12.01 3.94 -9.33
C GLU A 116 -12.19 2.52 -9.88
N GLN A 117 -11.17 1.66 -9.76
CA GLN A 117 -11.28 0.26 -10.14
C GLN A 117 -12.38 -0.47 -9.33
N MET A 118 -12.47 -0.22 -8.02
CA MET A 118 -13.53 -0.78 -7.16
C MET A 118 -14.92 -0.33 -7.61
N LYS A 119 -15.11 0.98 -7.83
CA LYS A 119 -16.41 1.56 -8.24
C LYS A 119 -16.86 1.10 -9.62
N THR A 120 -15.92 0.80 -10.52
CA THR A 120 -16.22 0.36 -11.89
C THR A 120 -16.22 -1.15 -12.06
N ASN A 121 -16.04 -1.90 -10.96
CA ASN A 121 -15.92 -3.36 -10.96
C ASN A 121 -14.82 -3.88 -11.92
N LYS A 122 -13.68 -3.19 -11.93
CA LYS A 122 -12.49 -3.47 -12.77
C LYS A 122 -11.24 -3.78 -11.93
N VAL A 123 -11.42 -4.19 -10.68
CA VAL A 123 -10.30 -4.62 -9.83
C VAL A 123 -9.64 -5.84 -10.48
N ARG A 124 -8.35 -5.70 -10.79
CA ARG A 124 -7.52 -6.78 -11.35
C ARG A 124 -6.64 -7.34 -10.26
N THR A 125 -6.47 -8.66 -10.22
CA THR A 125 -5.47 -9.32 -9.38
C THR A 125 -4.42 -10.00 -10.23
N TYR A 126 -3.24 -10.25 -9.67
CA TYR A 126 -2.18 -10.97 -10.40
C TYR A 126 -2.59 -12.39 -10.81
N ASP A 127 -3.52 -13.00 -10.08
CA ASP A 127 -4.10 -14.31 -10.43
C ASP A 127 -4.97 -14.25 -11.70
N ASP A 128 -5.39 -13.06 -12.13
CA ASP A 128 -6.20 -12.85 -13.34
C ASP A 128 -5.35 -12.61 -14.61
N ILE A 129 -4.01 -12.61 -14.47
CA ILE A 129 -3.07 -12.32 -15.55
C ILE A 129 -2.39 -13.66 -15.95
N ASP A 130 -2.89 -14.27 -17.02
CA ASP A 130 -2.29 -15.43 -17.70
C ASP A 130 -0.86 -15.16 -18.22
#